data_AF-A0A7S6MZR6-F1
#
_entry.id   AF-A0A7S6MZR6-F1
#
_cell.length_a   1.000
_cell.length_b   1.000
_cell.length_c   1.000
_cell.angle_alpha   90.00
_cell.angle_beta   90.00
_cell.angle_gamma   90.00
#
_symmetry.space_group_name_H-M   'P 1'
#
loop_
_entity.id
_entity.type
_entity.pdbx_description
1 polymer ?
#
loop_
_entity_poly.entity_id
_entity_poly.type
_entity_poly.pdbx_seq_one_letter_code
_entity_poly.pdbx_strand_id
1 'polypeptide(L)'
;MFTTNRFAAFVLMLAFLFTSVSVAQDKKPKEENKKSNETVTVPANTIDFKAQLKSSNSSLDNLGAMIENGRKKAEVNTLIAAAMILFLEEGATKSKAQITGNDLLKEATELATKQKNVNALKTLQGIWENSMLGNDKNKSKDLGATISSVEAELASTRGPGAKVVDVKVENYTNYTIYVYIDGVYQGYLNSGYYVVYNNVGTGWTDFYAETDNIWSSSQGKYIYYYWSNSYNLTNYDYTYATDFTWSVY
;
A
#
# COMPACT_ATOMS: atom_id res chain seq x y z
N MET A 1 -5.86 90.96 7.97
CA MET A 1 -6.91 90.64 8.96
C MET A 1 -7.98 89.82 8.24
N PHE A 2 -7.91 88.49 8.35
CA PHE A 2 -8.99 87.58 7.94
C PHE A 2 -9.06 86.47 8.99
N THR A 3 -10.25 86.31 9.54
CA THR A 3 -10.59 85.48 10.69
C THR A 3 -11.05 84.10 10.26
N THR A 4 -10.39 83.07 10.83
CA THR A 4 -10.89 81.77 11.32
C THR A 4 -12.26 81.24 10.86
N ASN A 5 -12.29 79.99 10.36
CA ASN A 5 -12.76 78.84 11.16
C ASN A 5 -12.53 77.50 10.45
N ARG A 6 -11.91 76.57 11.19
CA ARG A 6 -11.80 75.13 10.91
C ARG A 6 -13.12 74.47 11.30
N PHE A 7 -13.67 73.56 10.51
CA PHE A 7 -14.45 72.42 11.02
C PHE A 7 -14.55 71.33 9.93
N ALA A 8 -14.31 70.09 10.38
CA ALA A 8 -14.65 68.75 9.86
C ALA A 8 -15.42 68.63 8.52
N ALA A 9 -15.24 67.63 7.66
CA ALA A 9 -14.96 66.23 7.92
C ALA A 9 -14.42 65.55 6.65
N PHE A 10 -13.39 64.73 6.81
CA PHE A 10 -12.85 63.82 5.80
C PHE A 10 -13.72 62.56 5.83
N VAL A 11 -14.66 62.42 4.88
CA VAL A 11 -15.55 61.25 4.79
C VAL A 11 -14.84 60.13 4.02
N LEU A 12 -14.35 59.17 4.81
CA LEU A 12 -14.56 57.73 4.64
C LEU A 12 -14.16 57.12 3.28
N MET A 13 -12.86 56.88 3.13
CA MET A 13 -12.33 55.87 2.21
C MET A 13 -12.68 54.49 2.80
N LEU A 14 -13.76 53.86 2.29
CA LEU A 14 -14.13 52.49 2.67
C LEU A 14 -13.04 51.53 2.15
N ALA A 15 -12.17 51.11 3.06
CA ALA A 15 -11.23 50.03 2.85
C ALA A 15 -11.99 48.72 2.61
N PHE A 16 -12.07 48.29 1.36
CA PHE A 16 -12.30 46.89 1.02
C PHE A 16 -10.98 46.12 1.24
N LEU A 17 -10.64 45.89 2.50
CA LEU A 17 -9.71 44.84 2.90
C LEU A 17 -10.54 43.65 3.36
N PHE A 18 -11.04 42.89 2.38
CA PHE A 18 -11.42 41.51 2.64
C PHE A 18 -10.12 40.70 2.75
N THR A 19 -9.53 40.67 3.93
CA THR A 19 -8.62 39.58 4.30
C THR A 19 -9.50 38.33 4.44
N SER A 20 -9.64 37.58 3.35
CA SER A 20 -10.11 36.20 3.43
C SER A 20 -9.05 35.40 4.19
N VAL A 21 -9.19 35.35 5.51
CA VAL A 21 -8.60 34.27 6.30
C VAL A 21 -9.34 33.02 5.84
N SER A 22 -8.82 32.40 4.78
CA SER A 22 -9.16 31.03 4.45
C SER A 22 -8.61 30.19 5.58
N VAL A 23 -9.43 29.98 6.60
CA VAL A 23 -9.26 28.85 7.49
C VAL A 23 -9.28 27.65 6.55
N ALA A 24 -8.11 27.05 6.33
CA ALA A 24 -8.01 25.73 5.78
C ALA A 24 -8.78 24.82 6.74
N GLN A 25 -10.06 24.63 6.46
CA GLN A 25 -10.78 23.49 6.98
C GLN A 25 -10.12 22.30 6.30
N ASP A 26 -9.14 21.71 6.99
CA ASP A 26 -8.73 20.34 6.76
C ASP A 26 -10.01 19.51 6.74
N LYS A 27 -10.49 19.21 5.53
CA LYS A 27 -11.56 18.24 5.34
C LYS A 27 -10.97 16.93 5.80
N LYS A 28 -11.29 16.56 7.04
CA LYS A 28 -11.02 15.23 7.60
C LYS A 28 -11.37 14.17 6.55
N PRO A 29 -10.47 13.22 6.24
CA PRO A 29 -10.92 11.97 5.67
C PRO A 29 -11.93 11.36 6.66
N LYS A 30 -13.12 11.00 6.17
CA LYS A 30 -14.04 10.15 6.93
C LYS A 30 -13.29 8.86 7.25
N GLU A 31 -13.29 8.45 8.53
CA GLU A 31 -13.06 7.06 8.89
C GLU A 31 -14.12 6.20 8.20
N GLU A 32 -13.79 5.70 7.01
CA GLU A 32 -14.55 4.62 6.39
C GLU A 32 -14.02 3.31 6.96
N ASN A 33 -14.68 2.79 7.99
CA ASN A 33 -14.65 1.37 8.31
C ASN A 33 -15.32 0.60 7.15
N LYS A 34 -14.62 0.48 6.02
CA LYS A 34 -15.06 -0.31 4.88
C LYS A 34 -14.71 -1.78 5.13
N LYS A 35 -15.71 -2.56 5.54
CA LYS A 35 -15.70 -4.02 5.33
C LYS A 35 -15.62 -4.27 3.82
N SER A 36 -14.48 -4.75 3.34
CA SER A 36 -14.26 -5.13 1.94
C SER A 36 -14.92 -6.49 1.65
N ASN A 37 -15.50 -6.59 0.45
CA ASN A 37 -16.05 -7.82 -0.11
C ASN A 37 -14.93 -8.85 -0.33
N GLU A 38 -15.12 -10.05 0.21
CA GLU A 38 -14.22 -11.20 0.07
C GLU A 38 -14.16 -11.71 -1.37
N THR A 39 -12.95 -11.92 -1.87
CA THR A 39 -12.69 -12.74 -3.06
C THR A 39 -12.22 -14.12 -2.59
N VAL A 40 -13.08 -15.13 -2.67
CA VAL A 40 -12.68 -16.52 -2.36
C VAL A 40 -11.71 -16.99 -3.42
N THR A 41 -10.42 -17.07 -3.08
CA THR A 41 -9.37 -17.62 -3.93
C THR A 41 -9.14 -19.09 -3.60
N VAL A 42 -8.90 -19.91 -4.62
CA VAL A 42 -8.53 -21.32 -4.43
C VAL A 42 -7.12 -21.37 -3.84
N PRO A 43 -6.89 -22.08 -2.72
CA PRO A 43 -5.56 -22.24 -2.15
C PRO A 43 -4.63 -22.93 -3.14
N ALA A 44 -3.57 -22.23 -3.57
CA ALA A 44 -2.65 -22.72 -4.59
C ALA A 44 -1.90 -24.00 -4.14
N ASN A 45 -1.74 -24.19 -2.82
CA ASN A 45 -1.14 -25.40 -2.24
C ASN A 45 -2.00 -26.67 -2.40
N THR A 46 -3.25 -26.55 -2.86
CA THR A 46 -4.11 -27.70 -3.20
C THR A 46 -4.02 -28.12 -4.66
N ILE A 47 -3.28 -27.36 -5.49
CA ILE A 47 -3.16 -27.59 -6.93
C ILE A 47 -1.94 -28.46 -7.23
N ASP A 48 -2.15 -29.58 -7.93
CA ASP A 48 -1.07 -30.35 -8.53
C ASP A 48 -0.64 -29.72 -9.87
N PHE A 49 0.30 -28.77 -9.79
CA PHE A 49 0.80 -28.05 -10.96
C PHE A 49 1.53 -28.96 -11.95
N LYS A 50 2.23 -30.02 -11.48
CA LYS A 50 2.91 -30.98 -12.36
C LYS A 50 1.91 -31.73 -13.21
N ALA A 51 0.83 -32.22 -12.60
CA ALA A 51 -0.22 -32.93 -13.31
C ALA A 51 -0.95 -32.02 -14.31
N GLN A 52 -1.31 -30.78 -13.91
CA GLN A 52 -2.04 -29.86 -14.79
C GLN A 52 -1.20 -29.37 -15.96
N LEU A 53 0.08 -29.07 -15.73
CA LEU A 53 1.00 -28.61 -16.77
C LEU A 53 1.64 -29.75 -17.55
N LYS A 54 1.44 -31.01 -17.13
CA LYS A 54 2.08 -32.21 -17.72
C LYS A 54 3.61 -32.09 -17.73
N SER A 55 4.17 -31.56 -16.64
CA SER A 55 5.59 -31.29 -16.49
C SER A 55 6.20 -32.11 -15.36
N SER A 56 7.46 -32.50 -15.55
CA SER A 56 8.29 -33.12 -14.53
C SER A 56 9.22 -32.14 -13.82
N ASN A 57 9.14 -30.83 -14.11
CA ASN A 57 10.02 -29.83 -13.54
C ASN A 57 9.89 -29.77 -12.01
N SER A 58 11.00 -29.95 -11.30
CA SER A 58 11.04 -29.91 -9.82
C SER A 58 10.68 -28.55 -9.23
N SER A 59 10.81 -27.45 -9.99
CA SER A 59 10.37 -26.13 -9.55
C SER A 59 8.86 -26.07 -9.26
N LEU A 60 8.07 -27.01 -9.79
CA LEU A 60 6.64 -27.11 -9.54
C LEU A 60 6.30 -27.79 -8.20
N ASP A 61 7.24 -28.51 -7.56
CA ASP A 61 6.98 -29.27 -6.32
C ASP A 61 6.50 -28.38 -5.18
N ASN A 62 7.08 -27.17 -5.07
CA ASN A 62 6.78 -26.23 -4.00
C ASN A 62 6.05 -24.98 -4.49
N LEU A 63 5.60 -24.95 -5.75
CA LEU A 63 5.02 -23.77 -6.35
C LEU A 63 3.74 -23.32 -5.63
N GLY A 64 2.85 -24.25 -5.31
CA GLY A 64 1.63 -23.94 -4.56
C GLY A 64 1.92 -23.32 -3.18
N ALA A 65 2.90 -23.87 -2.46
CA ALA A 65 3.33 -23.33 -1.17
C ALA A 65 4.00 -21.95 -1.31
N MET A 66 4.79 -21.74 -2.37
CA MET A 66 5.42 -20.45 -2.68
C MET A 66 4.38 -19.37 -2.97
N ILE A 67 3.36 -19.68 -3.77
CA ILE A 67 2.24 -18.76 -4.06
C ILE A 67 1.52 -18.40 -2.76
N GLU A 68 1.15 -19.40 -1.96
CA GLU A 68 0.44 -19.15 -0.70
C GLU A 68 1.30 -18.35 0.29
N ASN A 69 2.60 -18.61 0.38
CA ASN A 69 3.50 -17.79 1.20
C ASN A 69 3.59 -16.35 0.70
N GLY A 70 3.69 -16.15 -0.62
CA GLY A 70 3.70 -14.82 -1.23
C GLY A 70 2.42 -14.03 -0.95
N ARG A 71 1.26 -14.70 -1.02
CA ARG A 71 -0.05 -14.14 -0.65
C ARG A 71 -0.11 -13.77 0.83
N LYS A 72 0.21 -14.75 1.67
CA LYS A 72 0.10 -14.68 3.13
C LYS A 72 0.96 -13.58 3.76
N LYS A 73 2.13 -13.31 3.17
CA LYS A 73 3.07 -12.28 3.63
C LYS A 73 3.03 -11.00 2.78
N ALA A 74 2.12 -10.95 1.80
CA ALA A 74 2.07 -9.92 0.78
C ALA A 74 3.47 -9.59 0.18
N GLU A 75 4.21 -10.61 -0.22
CA GLU A 75 5.52 -10.49 -0.83
C GLU A 75 5.42 -10.46 -2.36
N VAL A 76 5.44 -9.26 -2.93
CA VAL A 76 5.34 -9.04 -4.39
C VAL A 76 6.39 -9.84 -5.16
N ASN A 77 7.64 -9.87 -4.70
CA ASN A 77 8.73 -10.57 -5.38
C ASN A 77 8.52 -12.10 -5.39
N THR A 78 7.94 -12.65 -4.33
CA THR A 78 7.60 -14.07 -4.23
C THR A 78 6.50 -14.42 -5.24
N LEU A 79 5.48 -13.57 -5.38
CA LEU A 79 4.44 -13.74 -6.41
C LEU A 79 4.99 -13.59 -7.83
N ILE A 80 5.89 -12.63 -8.08
CA ILE A 80 6.59 -12.47 -9.36
C ILE A 80 7.37 -13.73 -9.73
N ALA A 81 8.17 -14.26 -8.79
CA ALA A 81 8.98 -15.44 -9.05
C ALA A 81 8.11 -16.67 -9.34
N ALA A 82 7.00 -16.85 -8.62
CA ALA A 82 6.02 -17.88 -8.93
C ALA A 82 5.36 -17.70 -10.32
N ALA A 83 5.03 -16.45 -10.69
CA ALA A 83 4.50 -16.12 -12.02
C ALA A 83 5.48 -16.49 -13.13
N MET A 84 6.78 -16.20 -12.95
CA MET A 84 7.83 -16.55 -13.91
C MET A 84 7.97 -18.05 -14.11
N ILE A 85 7.92 -18.85 -13.03
CA ILE A 85 7.92 -20.31 -13.12
C ILE A 85 6.74 -20.77 -13.98
N LEU A 86 5.53 -20.26 -13.73
CA LEU A 86 4.35 -20.61 -14.51
C LEU A 86 4.46 -20.19 -15.98
N PHE A 87 4.91 -18.97 -16.29
CA PHE A 87 5.07 -18.56 -17.70
C PHE A 87 6.01 -19.47 -18.48
N LEU A 88 7.13 -19.87 -17.87
CA LEU A 88 8.09 -20.77 -18.51
C LEU A 88 7.48 -22.17 -18.74
N GLU A 89 6.78 -22.71 -17.74
CA GLU A 89 6.16 -24.03 -17.84
C GLU A 89 4.96 -24.05 -18.79
N GLU A 90 4.09 -23.04 -18.74
CA GLU A 90 2.97 -22.88 -19.67
C GLU A 90 3.49 -22.69 -21.11
N GLY A 91 4.56 -21.92 -21.27
CA GLY A 91 5.24 -21.70 -22.53
C GLY A 91 5.84 -22.99 -23.10
N ALA A 92 6.46 -23.82 -22.26
CA ALA A 92 7.11 -25.07 -22.67
C ALA A 92 6.09 -26.18 -23.00
N THR A 93 5.07 -26.33 -22.16
CA THR A 93 4.09 -27.44 -22.23
C THR A 93 2.86 -27.11 -23.06
N LYS A 94 2.64 -25.83 -23.37
CA LYS A 94 1.42 -25.29 -23.99
C LYS A 94 0.14 -25.61 -23.20
N SER A 95 0.29 -25.99 -21.93
CA SER A 95 -0.81 -26.28 -21.00
C SER A 95 -0.94 -25.13 -20.01
N LYS A 96 -2.13 -24.96 -19.43
CA LYS A 96 -2.38 -23.96 -18.39
C LYS A 96 -2.85 -24.65 -17.13
N ALA A 97 -2.35 -24.20 -15.99
CA ALA A 97 -2.89 -24.58 -14.70
C ALA A 97 -4.12 -23.72 -14.37
N GLN A 98 -4.83 -24.09 -13.30
CA GLN A 98 -5.97 -23.35 -12.78
C GLN A 98 -5.58 -21.94 -12.30
N ILE A 99 -4.37 -21.78 -11.76
CA ILE A 99 -3.74 -20.48 -11.49
C ILE A 99 -2.63 -20.32 -12.53
N THR A 100 -2.72 -19.28 -13.35
CA THR A 100 -1.74 -19.05 -14.43
C THR A 100 -0.66 -18.04 -14.05
N GLY A 101 0.43 -18.01 -14.82
CA GLY A 101 1.47 -16.99 -14.65
C GLY A 101 0.91 -15.57 -14.77
N ASN A 102 -0.04 -15.37 -15.67
CA ASN A 102 -0.72 -14.08 -15.86
C ASN A 102 -1.62 -13.69 -14.69
N ASP A 103 -2.27 -14.66 -14.03
CA ASP A 103 -3.10 -14.38 -12.86
C ASP A 103 -2.23 -13.89 -11.70
N LEU A 104 -1.10 -14.56 -11.45
CA LEU A 104 -0.15 -14.14 -10.42
C LEU A 104 0.52 -12.80 -10.76
N LEU A 105 0.78 -12.53 -12.04
CA LEU A 105 1.35 -11.25 -12.46
C LEU A 105 0.40 -10.08 -12.19
N LYS A 106 -0.91 -10.26 -12.41
CA LYS A 106 -1.95 -9.28 -12.03
C LYS A 106 -2.01 -9.10 -10.53
N GLU A 107 -2.04 -10.19 -9.78
CA GLU A 107 -2.07 -10.18 -8.31
C GLU A 107 -0.85 -9.41 -7.73
N ALA A 108 0.35 -9.71 -8.24
CA ALA A 108 1.57 -8.99 -7.88
C ALA A 108 1.50 -7.50 -8.25
N THR A 109 0.87 -7.15 -9.37
CA THR A 109 0.70 -5.76 -9.82
C THR A 109 -0.25 -4.98 -8.92
N GLU A 110 -1.39 -5.57 -8.58
CA GLU A 110 -2.35 -4.97 -7.65
C GLU A 110 -1.72 -4.78 -6.28
N LEU A 111 -0.99 -5.79 -5.80
CA LEU A 111 -0.30 -5.72 -4.53
C LEU A 111 0.79 -4.64 -4.51
N ALA A 112 1.64 -4.58 -5.54
CA ALA A 112 2.69 -3.55 -5.66
C ALA A 112 2.11 -2.13 -5.73
N THR A 113 0.96 -1.98 -6.40
CA THR A 113 0.25 -0.69 -6.49
C THR A 113 -0.30 -0.29 -5.12
N LYS A 114 -0.95 -1.20 -4.41
CA LYS A 114 -1.45 -0.99 -3.05
C LYS A 114 -0.31 -0.65 -2.08
N GLN A 115 0.83 -1.32 -2.24
CA GLN A 115 2.06 -1.09 -1.48
C GLN A 115 2.86 0.13 -1.93
N LYS A 116 2.41 0.87 -2.96
CA LYS A 116 3.17 2.00 -3.55
C LYS A 116 4.64 1.65 -3.82
N ASN A 117 4.92 0.38 -4.12
CA ASN A 117 6.29 -0.14 -4.21
C ASN A 117 6.85 0.14 -5.60
N VAL A 118 7.44 1.32 -5.78
CA VAL A 118 7.96 1.81 -7.06
C VAL A 118 8.96 0.84 -7.70
N ASN A 119 9.84 0.22 -6.91
CA ASN A 119 10.84 -0.72 -7.44
C ASN A 119 10.18 -1.99 -7.98
N ALA A 120 9.21 -2.53 -7.25
CA ALA A 120 8.44 -3.68 -7.72
C ALA A 120 7.59 -3.33 -8.95
N LEU A 121 6.96 -2.14 -8.98
CA LEU A 121 6.20 -1.66 -10.13
C LEU A 121 7.07 -1.51 -11.39
N LYS A 122 8.30 -0.97 -11.26
CA LYS A 122 9.28 -0.92 -12.38
C LYS A 122 9.67 -2.31 -12.87
N THR A 123 9.85 -3.25 -11.96
CA THR A 123 10.11 -4.66 -12.31
C THR A 123 8.94 -5.26 -13.08
N LEU A 124 7.71 -5.08 -12.56
CA LEU A 124 6.48 -5.55 -13.18
C LEU A 124 6.23 -4.92 -14.55
N GLN A 125 6.54 -3.63 -14.72
CA GLN A 125 6.47 -2.95 -16.01
C GLN A 125 7.31 -3.68 -17.08
N GLY A 126 8.56 -4.01 -16.75
CA GLY A 126 9.43 -4.78 -17.65
C GLY A 126 8.91 -6.20 -17.93
N ILE A 127 8.33 -6.86 -16.93
CA ILE A 127 7.73 -8.20 -17.09
C ILE A 127 6.48 -8.16 -17.98
N TRP A 128 5.62 -7.15 -17.83
CA TRP A 128 4.44 -6.96 -18.68
C TRP A 128 4.82 -6.68 -20.13
N GLU A 129 5.91 -5.95 -20.38
CA GLU A 129 6.39 -5.70 -21.75
C GLU A 129 7.02 -6.94 -22.42
N ASN A 130 7.57 -7.86 -21.62
CA ASN A 130 8.30 -9.01 -22.12
C ASN A 130 7.38 -9.99 -22.88
N SER A 131 7.75 -10.33 -24.12
CA SER A 131 6.95 -11.18 -25.02
C SER A 131 6.86 -12.64 -24.60
N MET A 132 7.77 -13.12 -23.75
CA MET A 132 7.76 -14.49 -23.21
C MET A 132 6.99 -14.59 -21.87
N LEU A 133 6.63 -13.45 -21.28
CA LEU A 133 5.96 -13.36 -19.98
C LEU A 133 4.58 -12.70 -20.18
N GLY A 134 4.37 -11.50 -19.64
CA GLY A 134 3.06 -10.84 -19.66
C GLY A 134 2.57 -10.46 -21.06
N ASN A 135 3.48 -10.13 -21.98
CA ASN A 135 3.20 -9.75 -23.37
C ASN A 135 2.04 -8.74 -23.54
N ASP A 136 1.94 -7.77 -22.64
CA ASP A 136 0.94 -6.70 -22.65
C ASP A 136 1.62 -5.34 -22.55
N LYS A 137 1.93 -4.78 -23.72
CA LYS A 137 2.56 -3.45 -23.85
C LYS A 137 1.66 -2.32 -23.34
N ASN A 138 0.33 -2.48 -23.42
CA ASN A 138 -0.59 -1.48 -22.91
C ASN A 138 -0.52 -1.47 -21.38
N LYS A 139 -0.53 -2.63 -20.74
CA LYS A 139 -0.39 -2.74 -19.29
C LYS A 139 0.95 -2.20 -18.78
N SER A 140 2.05 -2.46 -19.50
CA SER A 140 3.35 -1.85 -19.20
C SER A 140 3.33 -0.32 -19.30
N LYS A 141 2.67 0.23 -20.33
CA LYS A 141 2.50 1.68 -20.49
C LYS A 141 1.66 2.28 -19.35
N ASP A 142 0.54 1.64 -18.99
CA ASP A 142 -0.33 2.05 -17.90
C ASP A 142 0.43 2.07 -16.57
N LEU A 143 1.28 1.06 -16.34
CA LEU A 143 2.16 1.01 -15.17
C LEU A 143 3.15 2.17 -15.14
N GLY A 144 3.65 2.64 -16.28
CA GLY A 144 4.49 3.84 -16.34
C GLY A 144 3.79 5.09 -15.80
N ALA A 145 2.49 5.24 -16.08
CA ALA A 145 1.68 6.32 -15.53
C ALA A 145 1.44 6.13 -14.02
N THR A 146 1.15 4.90 -13.58
CA THR A 146 1.01 4.57 -12.15
C THR A 146 2.29 4.86 -11.38
N ILE A 147 3.45 4.43 -11.88
CA ILE A 147 4.77 4.69 -11.28
C ILE A 147 5.00 6.19 -11.13
N SER A 148 4.78 6.97 -12.20
CA SER A 148 4.96 8.43 -12.16
C SER A 148 4.02 9.08 -11.13
N SER A 149 2.77 8.62 -11.05
CA SER A 149 1.80 9.11 -10.06
C SER A 149 2.23 8.78 -8.63
N VAL A 150 2.68 7.55 -8.38
CA VAL A 150 3.15 7.10 -7.05
C VAL A 150 4.43 7.84 -6.67
N GLU A 151 5.39 8.01 -7.59
CA GLU A 151 6.61 8.78 -7.34
C GLU A 151 6.30 10.26 -7.04
N ALA A 152 5.36 10.88 -7.76
CA ALA A 152 4.93 12.25 -7.49
C ALA A 152 4.22 12.37 -6.13
N GLU A 153 3.37 11.41 -5.78
CA GLU A 153 2.71 11.34 -4.47
C GLU A 153 3.74 11.23 -3.34
N LEU A 154 4.71 10.31 -3.47
CA LEU A 154 5.80 10.10 -2.52
C LEU A 154 6.76 11.30 -2.44
N ALA A 155 6.94 12.04 -3.54
CA ALA A 155 7.75 13.27 -3.55
C ALA A 155 7.00 14.44 -2.89
N SER A 156 5.69 14.53 -3.07
CA SER A 156 4.85 15.59 -2.50
C SER A 156 4.69 15.48 -0.97
N THR A 157 4.92 14.30 -0.41
CA THR A 157 4.83 14.00 1.03
C THR A 157 6.11 14.35 1.82
N ARG A 158 7.22 14.73 1.16
CA ARG A 158 8.53 14.93 1.82
C ARG A 158 9.19 16.28 1.47
N GLY A 159 8.40 17.34 1.39
CA GLY A 159 8.86 18.69 1.06
C GLY A 159 9.84 19.31 2.09
N PRO A 160 10.43 20.48 1.79
CA PRO A 160 11.37 21.17 2.68
C PRO A 160 10.77 21.42 4.07
N GLY A 161 11.46 21.01 5.14
CA GLY A 161 10.98 21.09 6.53
C GLY A 161 10.40 19.79 7.10
N ALA A 162 10.40 18.72 6.30
CA ALA A 162 10.14 17.34 6.71
C ALA A 162 10.96 16.92 7.96
N LYS A 163 10.30 16.81 9.13
CA LYS A 163 10.80 16.18 10.37
C LYS A 163 10.61 14.66 10.45
N VAL A 164 11.68 13.91 10.41
CA VAL A 164 11.66 12.45 10.57
C VAL A 164 11.03 12.03 11.92
N VAL A 165 9.96 11.23 11.90
CA VAL A 165 9.17 10.80 13.08
C VAL A 165 9.41 9.32 13.40
N ASP A 166 9.53 8.98 14.69
CA ASP A 166 9.53 7.59 15.16
C ASP A 166 8.11 7.12 15.47
N VAL A 167 7.71 5.97 14.93
CA VAL A 167 6.35 5.44 15.05
C VAL A 167 6.30 4.15 15.83
N LYS A 168 5.55 4.16 16.93
CA LYS A 168 5.15 2.96 17.66
C LYS A 168 3.91 2.35 17.01
N VAL A 169 3.96 1.07 16.70
CA VAL A 169 2.79 0.28 16.29
C VAL A 169 2.47 -0.71 17.39
N GLU A 170 1.23 -0.72 17.86
CA GLU A 170 0.74 -1.62 18.92
C GLU A 170 -0.30 -2.57 18.34
N ASN A 171 -0.20 -3.86 18.67
CA ASN A 171 -1.14 -4.88 18.22
C ASN A 171 -2.00 -5.38 19.39
N TYR A 172 -3.22 -4.86 19.51
CA TYR A 172 -4.23 -5.32 20.47
C TYR A 172 -5.15 -6.41 19.92
N THR A 173 -4.95 -6.84 18.67
CA THR A 173 -5.67 -7.98 18.10
C THR A 173 -5.17 -9.28 18.72
N ASN A 174 -5.92 -10.37 18.51
CA ASN A 174 -5.49 -11.73 18.86
C ASN A 174 -4.66 -12.41 17.75
N TYR A 175 -4.16 -11.64 16.76
CA TYR A 175 -3.46 -12.17 15.58
C TYR A 175 -2.01 -11.67 15.51
N THR A 176 -1.17 -12.38 14.75
CA THR A 176 0.06 -11.80 14.22
C THR A 176 -0.30 -10.93 13.02
N ILE A 177 0.21 -9.70 12.98
CA ILE A 177 -0.02 -8.75 11.90
C ILE A 177 1.27 -8.42 11.15
N TYR A 178 1.20 -8.21 9.84
CA TYR A 178 2.28 -7.69 9.01
C TYR A 178 2.06 -6.19 8.82
N VAL A 179 3.05 -5.38 9.17
CA VAL A 179 2.95 -3.92 9.17
C VAL A 179 3.63 -3.35 7.93
N TYR A 180 2.94 -2.41 7.30
CA TYR A 180 3.39 -1.67 6.14
C TYR A 180 3.25 -0.18 6.44
N ILE A 181 4.29 0.58 6.15
CA ILE A 181 4.27 2.04 6.27
C ILE A 181 4.65 2.66 4.94
N ASP A 182 3.82 3.58 4.45
CA ASP A 182 3.83 4.10 3.09
C ASP A 182 3.84 2.96 2.04
N GLY A 183 3.12 1.89 2.37
CA GLY A 183 3.04 0.68 1.59
C GLY A 183 4.30 -0.21 1.59
N VAL A 184 5.39 0.22 2.22
CA VAL A 184 6.60 -0.60 2.39
C VAL A 184 6.45 -1.52 3.59
N TYR A 185 6.67 -2.83 3.39
CA TYR A 185 6.70 -3.80 4.48
C TYR A 185 7.81 -3.47 5.49
N GLN A 186 7.43 -3.35 6.76
CA GLN A 186 8.34 -3.00 7.86
C GLN A 186 8.63 -4.16 8.81
N GLY A 187 7.80 -5.21 8.81
CA GLY A 187 7.96 -6.35 9.70
C GLY A 187 6.62 -6.94 10.14
N TYR A 188 6.67 -7.89 11.07
CA TYR A 188 5.47 -8.46 11.69
C TYR A 188 5.44 -8.16 13.19
N LEU A 189 4.25 -8.19 13.77
CA LEU A 189 4.00 -7.90 15.17
C LEU A 189 3.01 -8.92 15.76
N ASN A 190 3.43 -9.64 16.80
CA ASN A 190 2.58 -10.61 17.48
C ASN A 190 1.53 -9.91 18.35
N SER A 191 0.45 -10.64 18.66
CA SER A 191 -0.62 -10.18 19.56
C SER A 191 -0.06 -9.74 20.92
N GLY A 192 -0.48 -8.55 21.38
CA GLY A 192 -0.07 -7.96 22.65
C GLY A 192 1.30 -7.30 22.66
N TYR A 193 2.02 -7.29 21.54
CA TYR A 193 3.32 -6.63 21.42
C TYR A 193 3.23 -5.27 20.74
N TYR A 194 4.30 -4.49 20.85
CA TYR A 194 4.53 -3.29 20.06
C TYR A 194 5.92 -3.30 19.42
N VAL A 195 6.09 -2.53 18.37
CA VAL A 195 7.37 -2.26 17.71
C VAL A 195 7.49 -0.77 17.43
N VAL A 196 8.71 -0.24 17.50
CA VAL A 196 8.99 1.15 17.11
C VAL A 196 9.77 1.11 15.80
N TYR A 197 9.20 1.75 14.78
CA TYR A 197 9.86 2.01 13.52
C TYR A 197 10.47 3.40 13.59
N ASN A 198 11.79 3.44 13.53
CA ASN A 198 12.50 4.71 13.58
C ASN A 198 12.59 5.31 12.19
N ASN A 199 12.53 6.63 12.12
CA ASN A 199 12.70 7.39 10.90
C ASN A 199 11.67 7.11 9.78
N VAL A 200 10.39 6.96 10.15
CA VAL A 200 9.32 6.57 9.22
C VAL A 200 9.00 7.65 8.17
N GLY A 201 9.29 8.91 8.46
CA GLY A 201 9.15 10.02 7.51
C GLY A 201 8.20 11.10 8.02
N THR A 202 7.68 11.92 7.09
CA THR A 202 6.91 13.13 7.37
C THR A 202 5.70 13.22 6.50
N GLY A 203 4.73 14.06 6.89
CA GLY A 203 3.57 14.31 6.05
C GLY A 203 2.51 13.25 6.24
N TRP A 204 1.67 13.06 5.22
CA TRP A 204 0.71 11.98 5.19
C TRP A 204 1.45 10.64 5.07
N THR A 205 1.28 9.80 6.06
CA THR A 205 1.86 8.47 6.16
C THR A 205 0.73 7.45 6.19
N ASP A 206 0.81 6.49 5.27
CA ASP A 206 -0.16 5.40 5.18
C ASP A 206 0.31 4.23 6.02
N PHE A 207 -0.52 3.84 6.97
CA PHE A 207 -0.32 2.67 7.81
C PHE A 207 -1.25 1.57 7.34
N TYR A 208 -0.70 0.41 7.10
CA TYR A 208 -1.45 -0.78 6.73
C TYR A 208 -0.97 -1.97 7.54
N ALA A 209 -1.90 -2.80 7.99
CA ALA A 209 -1.61 -4.04 8.69
C ALA A 209 -2.55 -5.14 8.21
N GLU A 210 -2.07 -6.37 8.17
CA GLU A 210 -2.89 -7.52 7.80
C GLU A 210 -2.50 -8.78 8.57
N THR A 211 -3.42 -9.72 8.71
CA THR A 211 -3.14 -11.04 9.29
C THR A 211 -2.72 -12.04 8.23
N ASP A 212 -2.15 -13.15 8.70
CA ASP A 212 -2.17 -14.41 7.96
C ASP A 212 -3.60 -14.80 7.51
N ASN A 213 -3.70 -15.67 6.50
CA ASN A 213 -4.92 -16.44 6.23
C ASN A 213 -5.24 -17.35 7.43
N ILE A 214 -6.39 -17.11 8.07
CA ILE A 214 -6.88 -17.83 9.26
C ILE A 214 -8.03 -18.72 8.85
N TRP A 215 -7.98 -20.00 9.23
CA TRP A 215 -9.12 -20.90 9.00
C TRP A 215 -10.29 -20.53 9.91
N SER A 216 -11.42 -20.19 9.30
CA SER A 216 -12.68 -19.93 10.02
C SER A 216 -13.55 -21.17 10.02
N SER A 217 -13.56 -21.90 11.14
CA SER A 217 -14.40 -23.10 11.29
C SER A 217 -15.90 -22.82 11.15
N SER A 218 -16.35 -21.60 11.48
CA SER A 218 -17.75 -21.20 11.32
C SER A 218 -18.15 -20.92 9.87
N GLN A 219 -17.19 -20.54 9.03
CA GLN A 219 -17.43 -20.20 7.63
C GLN A 219 -16.89 -21.25 6.65
N GLY A 220 -16.17 -22.26 7.14
CA GLY A 220 -15.58 -23.34 6.32
C GLY A 220 -14.59 -22.82 5.27
N LYS A 221 -13.92 -21.70 5.54
CA LYS A 221 -13.00 -21.05 4.60
C LYS A 221 -11.87 -20.30 5.32
N TYR A 222 -10.81 -19.99 4.59
CA TYR A 222 -9.79 -19.05 5.05
C TYR A 222 -10.30 -17.62 4.96
N ILE A 223 -10.04 -16.85 6.03
CA ILE A 223 -10.33 -15.42 6.12
C ILE A 223 -9.03 -14.67 6.46
N TYR A 224 -8.93 -13.42 6.03
CA TYR A 224 -7.84 -12.53 6.46
C TYR A 224 -8.44 -11.21 6.93
N TYR A 225 -7.78 -10.58 7.90
CA TYR A 225 -8.17 -9.27 8.42
C TYR A 225 -7.13 -8.25 7.98
N TYR A 226 -7.56 -7.03 7.71
CA TYR A 226 -6.66 -5.93 7.42
C TYR A 226 -7.14 -4.63 8.06
N TRP A 227 -6.19 -3.76 8.38
CA TRP A 227 -6.38 -2.43 8.93
C TRP A 227 -5.60 -1.44 8.08
N SER A 228 -6.19 -0.30 7.79
CA SER A 228 -5.50 0.77 7.07
C SER A 228 -5.91 2.12 7.64
N ASN A 229 -4.95 3.02 7.83
CA ASN A 229 -5.24 4.41 8.15
C ASN A 229 -4.14 5.33 7.61
N SER A 230 -4.49 6.59 7.34
CA SER A 230 -3.54 7.59 6.85
C SER A 230 -3.47 8.71 7.87
N TYR A 231 -2.27 9.03 8.35
CA TYR A 231 -2.05 10.10 9.34
C TYR A 231 -1.11 11.16 8.81
N ASN A 232 -1.42 12.43 9.06
CA ASN A 232 -0.47 13.51 8.80
C ASN A 232 0.49 13.68 10.00
N LEU A 233 1.71 13.17 9.88
CA LEU A 233 2.75 13.18 10.91
C LEU A 233 3.53 14.49 11.01
N THR A 234 3.21 15.51 10.20
CA THR A 234 3.97 16.79 10.13
C THR A 234 4.02 17.56 11.47
N ASN A 235 3.04 17.36 12.36
CA ASN A 235 2.87 18.15 13.57
C ASN A 235 3.17 17.39 14.88
N TYR A 236 3.74 16.18 14.82
CA TYR A 236 4.06 15.42 16.04
C TYR A 236 5.34 15.95 16.71
N ASP A 237 5.29 16.10 18.04
CA ASP A 237 6.31 16.77 18.85
C ASP A 237 7.36 15.77 19.37
N TYR A 238 8.64 16.13 19.26
CA TYR A 238 9.81 15.26 19.40
C TYR A 238 10.27 15.07 20.85
N THR A 239 9.38 15.33 21.82
CA THR A 239 9.75 15.40 23.24
C THR A 239 9.84 14.02 23.90
N TYR A 240 9.48 12.93 23.20
CA TYR A 240 9.41 11.58 23.76
C TYR A 240 10.05 10.51 22.84
N ALA A 241 10.40 9.35 23.39
CA ALA A 241 11.11 8.26 22.69
C ALA A 241 10.31 7.59 21.54
N THR A 242 9.04 7.95 21.38
CA THR A 242 8.19 7.60 20.23
C THR A 242 7.28 8.79 19.97
N ASP A 243 7.33 9.32 18.74
CA ASP A 243 6.63 10.54 18.40
C ASP A 243 5.16 10.27 18.07
N PHE A 244 4.84 9.11 17.46
CA PHE A 244 3.48 8.74 17.09
C PHE A 244 3.17 7.30 17.49
N THR A 245 1.91 7.02 17.89
CA THR A 245 1.45 5.65 18.17
C THR A 245 0.24 5.29 17.31
N TRP A 246 0.34 4.19 16.57
CA TRP A 246 -0.77 3.57 15.86
C TRP A 246 -1.15 2.24 16.51
N SER A 247 -2.34 2.18 17.08
CA SER A 247 -2.88 0.98 17.72
C SER A 247 -3.84 0.25 16.78
N VAL A 248 -3.61 -1.06 16.60
CA VAL A 248 -4.43 -1.97 15.79
C VAL A 248 -5.31 -2.79 16.73
N TYR A 249 -6.63 -2.77 16.53
CA TYR A 249 -7.64 -3.40 17.40
C TYR A 249 -8.45 -4.46 16.65
#